data_AF-A0A4T0X611-F1
#
_entry.id   AF-A0A4T0X611-F1
#
_cell.length_a   1.000
_cell.length_b   1.000
_cell.length_c   1.000
_cell.angle_alpha   90.00
_cell.angle_beta   90.00
_cell.angle_gamma   90.00
#
_symmetry.space_group_name_H-M   'P 1'
#
loop_
_entity.id
_entity.type
_entity.pdbx_description
1 polymer ?
#
loop_
_entity_poly.entity_id
_entity_poly.type
_entity_poly.pdbx_seq_one_letter_code
_entity_poly.pdbx_strand_id
1 'polypeptide(L)'
;MDELSKHRQTDDCWIGINGNVYDVSEFLNLHPGGPDKIFRYAGNDASKGFKMQHPKEYIEKFISEQYIGRLEKVKREKKTIKRVTAVSMVNSVEKFQKPPLSNIFSLDDFKYVESMVYGWKRELGVSKMALCRIFFRPRCLVDVSDVDLRLNIWDLKLEHPFVVNLKQMGNVKIINLNDVTFNVPGYERTIVDGIVGEKELNHLYNKGYDGAILVEREGCVSPVEVLERFQGDPKFAVFIRDGITRGSDVVKILSLGGVPLVDESLRATAIYGEEGFQKGISILHKEVETTMKLVGARSVNELNPTFLELSSLKASFNIDYKRFKEENERYTPLKFPDFKV
;
A
#
# COMPACT_ATOMS: atom_id res chain seq x y z
N MET A 1 -15.96 -27.34 24.13
CA MET A 1 -16.64 -26.27 23.37
C MET A 1 -17.52 -25.42 24.28
N ASP A 2 -18.13 -26.01 25.33
CA ASP A 2 -19.06 -25.29 26.20
C ASP A 2 -18.39 -24.15 26.98
N GLU A 3 -17.12 -24.29 27.39
CA GLU A 3 -16.40 -23.22 28.10
C GLU A 3 -15.94 -22.09 27.18
N LEU A 4 -15.18 -22.40 26.12
CA LEU A 4 -14.71 -21.40 25.13
C LEU A 4 -15.84 -20.47 24.64
N SER A 5 -17.04 -21.02 24.42
CA SER A 5 -18.17 -20.24 23.90
C SER A 5 -18.71 -19.15 24.84
N LYS A 6 -18.33 -19.15 26.12
CA LYS A 6 -18.76 -18.16 27.12
C LYS A 6 -17.98 -16.84 27.03
N HIS A 7 -16.73 -16.90 26.57
CA HIS A 7 -15.78 -15.78 26.56
C HIS A 7 -15.88 -15.01 25.24
N ARG A 8 -16.89 -14.14 25.14
CA ARG A 8 -17.27 -13.40 23.91
C ARG A 8 -17.35 -11.88 24.09
N GLN A 9 -16.78 -11.35 25.16
CA GLN A 9 -16.81 -9.92 25.47
C GLN A 9 -15.45 -9.28 25.21
N THR A 10 -15.40 -7.96 25.10
CA THR A 10 -14.16 -7.23 24.75
C THR A 10 -13.10 -7.29 25.85
N ASP A 11 -13.53 -7.47 27.09
CA ASP A 11 -12.75 -7.65 28.31
C ASP A 11 -12.65 -9.12 28.74
N ASP A 12 -13.32 -10.03 28.03
CA ASP A 12 -13.31 -11.48 28.25
C ASP A 12 -13.47 -12.22 26.92
N CYS A 13 -12.37 -12.29 26.16
CA CYS A 13 -12.31 -12.78 24.78
C CYS A 13 -11.32 -13.93 24.65
N TRP A 14 -11.84 -15.15 24.49
CA TRP A 14 -10.99 -16.32 24.22
C TRP A 14 -11.16 -16.81 22.79
N ILE A 15 -10.08 -17.31 22.19
CA ILE A 15 -10.12 -17.88 20.84
C ILE A 15 -9.42 -19.24 20.78
N GLY A 16 -9.91 -20.11 19.92
CA GLY A 16 -9.27 -21.38 19.60
C GLY A 16 -8.36 -21.26 18.38
N ILE A 17 -7.08 -21.62 18.46
CA ILE A 17 -6.18 -21.69 17.31
C ILE A 17 -5.45 -23.04 17.32
N ASN A 18 -5.54 -23.78 16.22
CA ASN A 18 -4.93 -25.10 16.00
C ASN A 18 -5.23 -26.13 17.11
N GLY A 19 -6.41 -26.03 17.72
CA GLY A 19 -6.84 -26.91 18.83
C GLY A 19 -6.38 -26.47 20.21
N ASN A 20 -5.74 -25.32 20.34
CA ASN A 20 -5.35 -24.66 21.59
C ASN A 20 -6.25 -23.45 21.85
N VAL A 21 -6.48 -23.10 23.12
CA VAL A 21 -7.27 -21.94 23.57
C VAL A 21 -6.34 -20.90 24.14
N TYR A 22 -6.57 -19.64 23.76
CA TYR A 22 -5.81 -18.49 24.22
C TYR A 22 -6.75 -17.41 24.73
N ASP A 23 -6.38 -16.77 25.84
CA ASP A 23 -6.99 -15.52 26.27
C ASP A 23 -6.39 -14.41 25.41
N VAL A 24 -7.23 -13.66 24.70
CA VAL A 24 -6.75 -12.55 23.87
C VAL A 24 -7.33 -11.22 24.31
N SER A 25 -7.97 -11.16 25.48
CA SER A 25 -8.64 -9.97 26.00
C SER A 25 -7.72 -8.75 26.02
N GLU A 26 -6.51 -8.89 26.59
CA GLU A 26 -5.50 -7.82 26.62
C GLU A 26 -4.85 -7.59 25.25
N PHE A 27 -4.75 -8.64 24.44
CA PHE A 27 -4.09 -8.59 23.14
C PHE A 27 -4.96 -7.96 22.04
N LEU A 28 -6.30 -7.89 22.22
CA LEU A 28 -7.22 -7.33 21.23
C LEU A 28 -6.79 -5.94 20.75
N ASN A 29 -6.44 -5.06 21.68
CA ASN A 29 -6.05 -3.68 21.37
C ASN A 29 -4.59 -3.55 20.89
N LEU A 30 -3.77 -4.59 21.12
CA LEU A 30 -2.38 -4.66 20.69
C LEU A 30 -2.21 -5.34 19.32
N HIS A 31 -3.30 -5.92 18.78
CA HIS A 31 -3.26 -6.62 17.51
C HIS A 31 -3.01 -5.65 16.33
N PRO A 32 -1.93 -5.82 15.54
CA PRO A 32 -1.58 -4.91 14.45
C PRO A 32 -2.64 -4.79 13.34
N GLY A 33 -3.50 -5.81 13.19
CA GLY A 33 -4.62 -5.80 12.24
C GLY A 33 -5.91 -5.16 12.78
N GLY A 34 -5.88 -4.65 14.02
CA GLY A 34 -7.02 -4.10 14.75
C GLY A 34 -7.82 -5.16 15.53
N PRO A 35 -8.49 -4.75 16.63
CA PRO A 35 -9.23 -5.65 17.53
C PRO A 35 -10.38 -6.39 16.81
N ASP A 36 -11.06 -5.72 15.88
CA ASP A 36 -12.23 -6.25 15.16
C ASP A 36 -11.95 -7.54 14.40
N LYS A 37 -10.69 -7.78 13.99
CA LYS A 37 -10.33 -8.97 13.22
C LYS A 37 -10.29 -10.21 14.09
N ILE A 38 -9.84 -10.08 15.33
CA ILE A 38 -9.79 -11.15 16.32
C ILE A 38 -11.16 -11.32 16.97
N PHE A 39 -11.81 -10.21 17.35
CA PHE A 39 -13.07 -10.21 18.08
C PHE A 39 -14.20 -10.96 17.35
N ARG A 40 -14.18 -10.99 16.01
CA ARG A 40 -15.11 -11.81 15.20
C ARG A 40 -15.05 -13.31 15.50
N TYR A 41 -13.96 -13.78 16.10
CA TYR A 41 -13.76 -15.17 16.50
C TYR A 41 -13.88 -15.38 18.01
N ALA A 42 -14.30 -14.38 18.78
CA ALA A 42 -14.47 -14.49 20.22
C ALA A 42 -15.36 -15.69 20.57
N GLY A 43 -14.89 -16.52 21.50
CA GLY A 43 -15.47 -17.78 21.91
C GLY A 43 -15.65 -18.82 20.80
N ASN A 44 -14.82 -18.78 19.75
CA ASN A 44 -14.86 -19.69 18.61
C ASN A 44 -13.45 -20.10 18.14
N ASP A 45 -13.40 -21.08 17.22
CA ASP A 45 -12.17 -21.52 16.57
C ASP A 45 -11.78 -20.56 15.42
N ALA A 46 -10.66 -19.88 15.60
CA ALA A 46 -10.04 -18.93 14.68
C ALA A 46 -8.96 -19.57 13.77
N SER A 47 -8.69 -20.87 13.87
CA SER A 47 -7.56 -21.54 13.19
C SER A 47 -7.49 -21.25 11.69
N LYS A 48 -8.65 -21.28 11.01
CA LYS A 48 -8.74 -21.03 9.57
C LYS A 48 -8.43 -19.56 9.23
N GLY A 49 -8.99 -18.63 10.00
CA GLY A 49 -8.74 -17.20 9.83
C GLY A 49 -7.30 -16.81 10.12
N PHE A 50 -6.73 -17.39 11.18
CA PHE A 50 -5.33 -17.20 11.56
C PHE A 50 -4.37 -17.69 10.46
N LYS A 51 -4.50 -18.95 10.01
CA LYS A 51 -3.62 -19.56 9.00
C LYS A 51 -3.62 -18.82 7.66
N MET A 52 -4.71 -18.14 7.30
CA MET A 52 -4.82 -17.38 6.05
C MET A 52 -4.03 -16.07 6.08
N GLN A 53 -3.83 -15.48 7.27
CA GLN A 53 -3.28 -14.13 7.41
C GLN A 53 -1.95 -14.10 8.16
N HIS A 54 -1.64 -15.15 8.93
CA HIS A 54 -0.50 -15.18 9.84
C HIS A 54 0.25 -16.51 9.72
N PRO A 55 1.58 -16.48 9.78
CA PRO A 55 2.39 -17.68 9.90
C PRO A 55 2.30 -18.23 11.34
N LYS A 56 2.58 -19.52 11.56
CA LYS A 56 2.29 -20.21 12.83
C LYS A 56 3.12 -19.69 14.00
N GLU A 57 4.32 -19.19 13.71
CA GLU A 57 5.33 -18.72 14.65
C GLU A 57 4.85 -17.48 15.43
N TYR A 58 3.81 -16.79 14.94
CA TYR A 58 3.27 -15.60 15.62
C TYR A 58 2.53 -15.95 16.90
N ILE A 59 2.00 -17.17 17.02
CA ILE A 59 1.38 -17.64 18.27
C ILE A 59 2.43 -17.66 19.38
N GLU A 60 3.62 -18.21 19.08
CA GLU A 60 4.72 -18.32 20.03
C GLU A 60 5.27 -16.96 20.46
N LYS A 61 5.28 -15.99 19.54
CA LYS A 61 5.83 -14.65 19.79
C LYS A 61 4.90 -13.71 20.56
N PHE A 62 3.59 -13.79 20.35
CA PHE A 62 2.66 -12.74 20.79
C PHE A 62 1.66 -13.19 21.85
N ILE A 63 1.26 -14.46 21.86
CA ILE A 63 0.15 -14.93 22.72
C ILE A 63 0.48 -16.27 23.42
N SER A 64 1.75 -16.67 23.44
CA SER A 64 2.19 -17.94 24.07
C SER A 64 1.94 -17.98 25.56
N GLU A 65 2.15 -16.86 26.25
CA GLU A 65 1.91 -16.70 27.69
C GLU A 65 0.42 -16.68 28.05
N GLN A 66 -0.45 -16.43 27.06
CA GLN A 66 -1.90 -16.37 27.23
C GLN A 66 -2.60 -17.71 26.96
N TYR A 67 -1.84 -18.80 26.95
CA TYR A 67 -2.36 -20.14 26.69
C TYR A 67 -3.16 -20.67 27.89
N ILE A 68 -4.40 -21.07 27.62
CA ILE A 68 -5.35 -21.55 28.65
C ILE A 68 -5.41 -23.08 28.67
N GLY A 69 -5.42 -23.72 27.49
CA GLY A 69 -5.59 -25.16 27.40
C GLY A 69 -5.93 -25.69 26.01
N ARG A 70 -6.21 -26.99 25.93
CA ARG A 70 -6.49 -27.68 24.66
C ARG A 70 -7.97 -27.94 24.47
N LEU A 71 -8.49 -27.71 23.27
CA LEU A 71 -9.87 -28.02 22.90
C LEU A 71 -10.08 -29.54 22.76
N GLU A 72 -10.99 -30.11 23.58
CA GLU A 72 -11.43 -31.49 23.40
C GLU A 72 -12.22 -31.68 22.09
N LYS A 73 -11.86 -32.72 21.34
CA LYS A 73 -12.53 -33.08 20.08
C LYS A 73 -13.86 -33.78 20.38
N VAL A 74 -14.96 -33.04 20.34
CA VAL A 74 -16.30 -33.66 20.37
C VAL A 74 -16.63 -34.21 18.98
N LYS A 75 -16.89 -35.52 18.87
CA LYS A 75 -17.48 -36.15 17.68
C LYS A 75 -18.90 -35.59 17.49
N ARG A 76 -19.10 -34.67 16.55
CA ARG A 76 -20.44 -34.18 16.18
C ARG A 76 -21.03 -35.01 15.03
N GLU A 77 -22.16 -35.65 15.30
CA GLU A 77 -23.07 -36.17 14.27
C GLU A 77 -23.58 -35.02 13.39
N LYS A 78 -23.53 -35.22 12.07
CA LYS A 78 -23.96 -34.23 11.08
C LYS A 78 -25.50 -34.15 11.06
N LYS A 79 -26.09 -33.28 11.89
CA LYS A 79 -27.46 -32.81 11.64
C LYS A 79 -27.43 -31.74 10.55
N THR A 80 -28.04 -32.07 9.41
CA THR A 80 -28.20 -31.22 8.23
C THR A 80 -29.15 -30.05 8.53
N ILE A 81 -28.64 -29.02 9.18
CA ILE A 81 -29.34 -27.73 9.28
C ILE A 81 -28.94 -26.94 8.04
N LYS A 82 -29.91 -26.59 7.17
CA LYS A 82 -29.71 -25.61 6.10
C LYS A 82 -29.41 -24.26 6.74
N ARG A 83 -28.13 -24.02 7.06
CA ARG A 83 -27.63 -22.72 7.49
C ARG A 83 -27.32 -21.89 6.26
N VAL A 84 -28.09 -20.84 6.05
CA VAL A 84 -27.71 -19.70 5.22
C VAL A 84 -26.45 -19.12 5.85
N THR A 85 -25.31 -19.52 5.30
CA THR A 85 -23.99 -19.06 5.70
C THR A 85 -23.71 -17.78 4.90
N ALA A 86 -23.03 -16.81 5.51
CA ALA A 86 -22.42 -15.66 4.81
C ALA A 86 -21.40 -16.05 3.71
N VAL A 87 -21.29 -17.35 3.41
CA VAL A 87 -20.74 -17.96 2.19
C VAL A 87 -21.66 -17.69 0.97
N SER A 88 -22.90 -17.24 1.17
CA SER A 88 -23.83 -16.92 0.09
C SER A 88 -23.51 -15.67 -0.72
N MET A 89 -22.54 -14.83 -0.29
CA MET A 89 -22.01 -13.75 -1.13
C MET A 89 -20.76 -14.15 -1.93
N VAL A 90 -20.21 -15.34 -1.71
CA VAL A 90 -19.01 -15.83 -2.43
C VAL A 90 -19.37 -16.87 -3.51
N ASN A 91 -20.65 -17.25 -3.62
CA ASN A 91 -21.09 -18.31 -4.56
C ASN A 91 -21.90 -17.80 -5.77
N SER A 92 -21.79 -16.52 -6.13
CA SER A 92 -22.36 -16.00 -7.38
C SER A 92 -21.35 -15.29 -8.29
N VAL A 93 -20.06 -15.29 -7.96
CA VAL A 93 -19.02 -14.98 -8.94
C VAL A 93 -18.55 -16.33 -9.48
N GLU A 94 -18.80 -16.62 -10.75
CA GLU A 94 -18.04 -17.64 -11.48
C GLU A 94 -16.58 -17.54 -11.04
N LYS A 95 -15.92 -18.66 -10.67
CA LYS A 95 -14.53 -18.64 -10.18
C LYS A 95 -13.70 -17.75 -11.10
N PHE A 96 -13.37 -16.54 -10.64
CA PHE A 96 -12.69 -15.57 -11.47
C PHE A 96 -11.38 -16.18 -11.95
N GLN A 97 -11.30 -16.45 -13.25
CA GLN A 97 -10.11 -17.03 -13.83
C GLN A 97 -9.11 -15.90 -14.05
N LYS A 98 -7.97 -15.98 -13.36
CA LYS A 98 -6.90 -14.99 -13.52
C LYS A 98 -6.46 -14.96 -14.99
N PRO A 99 -6.36 -13.77 -15.62
CA PRO A 99 -5.80 -13.68 -16.96
C PRO A 99 -4.33 -14.13 -16.96
N PRO A 100 -3.78 -14.62 -18.08
CA PRO A 100 -2.35 -14.93 -18.17
C PRO A 100 -1.50 -13.65 -17.99
N LEU A 101 -0.27 -13.79 -17.50
CA LEU A 101 0.65 -12.66 -17.29
C LEU A 101 0.97 -11.86 -18.58
N SER A 102 0.81 -12.47 -19.75
CA SER A 102 0.92 -11.79 -21.06
C SER A 102 -0.13 -10.69 -21.25
N ASN A 103 -1.26 -10.78 -20.54
CA ASN A 103 -2.38 -9.85 -20.64
C ASN A 103 -2.37 -8.82 -19.50
N ILE A 104 -1.29 -8.78 -18.71
CA ILE A 104 -1.07 -7.79 -17.66
C ILE A 104 -0.12 -6.73 -18.20
N PHE A 105 -0.65 -5.52 -18.41
CA PHE A 105 0.06 -4.41 -19.04
C PHE A 105 0.52 -3.35 -18.04
N SER A 106 -0.09 -3.32 -16.84
CA SER A 106 0.16 -2.31 -15.82
C SER A 106 0.05 -2.85 -14.40
N LEU A 107 0.55 -2.07 -13.43
CA LEU A 107 0.34 -2.37 -12.00
C LEU A 107 -1.13 -2.25 -11.59
N ASP A 108 -1.91 -1.42 -12.28
CA ASP A 108 -3.36 -1.29 -12.04
C ASP A 108 -4.11 -2.59 -12.44
N ASP A 109 -3.64 -3.31 -13.46
CA ASP A 109 -4.21 -4.61 -13.84
C ASP A 109 -4.00 -5.65 -12.73
N PHE A 110 -2.82 -5.68 -12.10
CA PHE A 110 -2.58 -6.53 -10.93
C PHE A 110 -3.52 -6.18 -9.78
N LYS A 111 -3.71 -4.88 -9.49
CA LYS A 111 -4.65 -4.42 -8.45
C LYS A 111 -6.09 -4.82 -8.78
N TYR A 112 -6.50 -4.72 -10.04
CA TYR A 112 -7.81 -5.16 -10.48
C TYR A 112 -8.01 -6.66 -10.26
N VAL A 113 -7.07 -7.50 -10.72
CA VAL A 113 -7.11 -8.95 -10.52
C VAL A 113 -7.13 -9.29 -9.01
N GLU A 114 -6.33 -8.60 -8.19
CA GLU A 114 -6.35 -8.74 -6.73
C GLU A 114 -7.75 -8.44 -6.15
N SER A 115 -8.39 -7.35 -6.62
CA SER A 115 -9.74 -6.97 -6.18
C SER A 115 -10.80 -8.02 -6.54
N MET A 116 -10.66 -8.68 -7.70
CA MET A 116 -11.58 -9.74 -8.13
C MET A 116 -11.38 -11.04 -7.36
N VAL A 117 -10.13 -11.35 -6.99
CA VAL A 117 -9.78 -12.57 -6.25
C VAL A 117 -10.15 -12.46 -4.77
N TYR A 118 -9.88 -11.32 -4.13
CA TYR A 118 -10.07 -11.16 -2.68
C TYR A 118 -11.26 -10.26 -2.29
N GLY A 119 -11.91 -9.62 -3.24
CA GLY A 119 -13.03 -8.70 -2.99
C GLY A 119 -12.60 -7.35 -2.39
N TRP A 120 -11.31 -7.01 -2.45
CA TRP A 120 -10.79 -5.77 -1.88
C TRP A 120 -10.96 -4.62 -2.87
N LYS A 121 -11.86 -3.69 -2.55
CA LYS A 121 -11.96 -2.41 -3.27
C LYS A 121 -11.02 -1.42 -2.60
N ARG A 122 -10.15 -0.81 -3.41
CA ARG A 122 -9.24 0.25 -2.97
C ARG A 122 -9.63 1.53 -3.67
N GLU A 123 -9.87 2.57 -2.88
CA GLU A 123 -10.14 3.90 -3.40
C GLU A 123 -8.82 4.57 -3.83
N LEU A 124 -8.96 5.59 -4.68
CA LEU A 124 -7.81 6.37 -5.14
C LEU A 124 -7.29 7.22 -3.97
N GLY A 125 -6.08 6.94 -3.50
CA GLY A 125 -5.47 7.69 -2.40
C GLY A 125 -5.16 9.15 -2.76
N VAL A 126 -5.09 10.01 -1.75
CA VAL A 126 -4.80 11.45 -1.92
C VAL A 126 -3.42 11.71 -2.55
N SER A 127 -2.46 10.78 -2.35
CA SER A 127 -1.14 10.80 -2.99
C SER A 127 -1.25 10.64 -4.50
N LYS A 128 -2.05 9.65 -4.96
CA LYS A 128 -2.28 9.45 -6.39
C LYS A 128 -3.03 10.62 -7.01
N MET A 129 -4.02 11.18 -6.30
CA MET A 129 -4.72 12.38 -6.76
C MET A 129 -3.78 13.59 -6.89
N ALA A 130 -2.86 13.79 -5.94
CA ALA A 130 -1.87 14.85 -6.01
C ALA A 130 -0.91 14.67 -7.20
N LEU A 131 -0.45 13.45 -7.47
CA LEU A 131 0.37 13.13 -8.64
C LEU A 131 -0.36 13.45 -9.96
N CYS A 132 -1.68 13.25 -10.01
CA CYS A 132 -2.50 13.62 -11.18
C CYS A 132 -2.63 15.14 -11.37
N ARG A 133 -2.42 15.95 -10.32
CA ARG A 133 -2.41 17.42 -10.41
C ARG A 133 -1.06 18.00 -10.88
N ILE A 134 -0.03 17.15 -11.01
CA ILE A 134 1.29 17.53 -11.51
C ILE A 134 1.38 17.17 -12.99
N PHE A 135 1.77 18.11 -13.83
CA PHE A 135 2.00 17.90 -15.26
C PHE A 135 3.49 17.98 -15.58
N PHE A 136 3.90 17.41 -16.72
CA PHE A 136 5.28 17.53 -17.19
C PHE A 136 5.47 18.77 -18.06
N ARG A 137 6.68 19.33 -18.02
CA ARG A 137 7.21 20.30 -18.98
C ARG A 137 8.27 19.59 -19.84
N PRO A 138 7.86 18.80 -20.85
CA PRO A 138 8.78 17.99 -21.64
C PRO A 138 9.73 18.86 -22.45
N ARG A 139 10.96 18.38 -22.63
CA ARG A 139 11.99 19.03 -23.43
C ARG A 139 12.12 18.32 -24.78
N CYS A 140 11.81 19.02 -25.86
CA CYS A 140 11.93 18.50 -27.21
C CYS A 140 13.36 18.65 -27.76
N LEU A 141 13.68 17.89 -28.82
CA LEU A 141 14.98 17.92 -29.50
C LEU A 141 16.17 17.58 -28.58
N VAL A 142 15.93 16.80 -27.54
CA VAL A 142 16.96 16.19 -26.69
C VAL A 142 17.23 14.78 -27.21
N ASP A 143 18.50 14.41 -27.36
CA ASP A 143 18.86 13.02 -27.65
C ASP A 143 18.61 12.17 -26.40
N VAL A 144 17.61 11.29 -26.52
CA VAL A 144 17.16 10.36 -25.48
C VAL A 144 17.20 8.91 -25.99
N SER A 145 18.08 8.64 -26.96
CA SER A 145 18.28 7.28 -27.48
C SER A 145 18.61 6.30 -26.35
N ASP A 146 19.51 6.74 -25.46
CA ASP A 146 19.90 6.06 -24.23
C ASP A 146 19.55 6.91 -23.00
N VAL A 147 19.04 6.27 -21.95
CA VAL A 147 18.67 6.92 -20.69
C VAL A 147 19.24 6.13 -19.52
N ASP A 148 19.92 6.80 -18.59
CA ASP A 148 20.42 6.20 -17.35
C ASP A 148 19.36 6.25 -16.25
N LEU A 149 18.81 5.09 -15.91
CA LEU A 149 17.75 4.94 -14.92
C LEU A 149 18.27 4.69 -13.49
N ARG A 150 19.59 4.63 -13.31
CA ARG A 150 20.16 4.33 -12.00
C ARG A 150 19.87 5.45 -11.02
N LEU A 151 19.28 5.08 -9.88
CA LEU A 151 18.99 5.98 -8.78
C LEU A 151 20.12 5.91 -7.75
N ASN A 152 20.69 7.06 -7.44
CA ASN A 152 21.68 7.20 -6.38
C ASN A 152 21.00 7.73 -5.11
N ILE A 153 21.09 6.98 -4.02
CA ILE A 153 20.64 7.41 -2.69
C ILE A 153 21.82 7.24 -1.75
N TRP A 154 22.35 8.36 -1.26
CA TRP A 154 23.62 8.38 -0.53
C TRP A 154 24.75 7.74 -1.34
N ASP A 155 25.38 6.69 -0.82
CA ASP A 155 26.39 5.87 -1.49
C ASP A 155 25.83 4.64 -2.20
N LEU A 156 24.51 4.40 -2.10
CA LEU A 156 23.83 3.29 -2.78
C LEU A 156 23.51 3.66 -4.22
N LYS A 157 23.87 2.77 -5.13
CA LYS A 157 23.52 2.83 -6.55
C LYS A 157 22.51 1.74 -6.86
N LEU A 158 21.28 2.13 -7.13
CA LEU A 158 20.18 1.21 -7.43
C LEU A 158 20.04 1.08 -8.95
N GLU A 159 19.82 -0.14 -9.42
CA GLU A 159 19.58 -0.44 -10.83
C GLU A 159 18.25 0.15 -11.31
N HIS A 160 17.23 0.09 -10.46
CA HIS A 160 15.91 0.62 -10.77
C HIS A 160 15.72 2.05 -10.22
N PRO A 161 14.93 2.89 -10.90
CA PRO A 161 14.68 4.28 -10.52
C PRO A 161 13.69 4.41 -9.33
N PHE A 162 13.51 3.33 -8.58
CA PHE A 162 12.61 3.24 -7.44
C PHE A 162 13.11 2.17 -6.48
N VAL A 163 12.66 2.29 -5.25
CA VAL A 163 12.95 1.36 -4.17
C VAL A 163 11.75 0.43 -4.00
N VAL A 164 11.97 -0.87 -3.87
CA VAL A 164 10.88 -1.80 -3.53
C VAL A 164 10.84 -2.00 -2.03
N ASN A 165 9.69 -1.78 -1.41
CA ASN A 165 9.48 -2.10 0.00
C ASN A 165 9.29 -3.63 0.16
N LEU A 166 10.37 -4.37 -0.01
CA LEU A 166 10.47 -5.69 0.59
C LEU A 166 10.62 -5.42 2.08
N LYS A 167 9.89 -6.10 2.97
CA LYS A 167 10.08 -5.99 4.44
C LYS A 167 11.52 -6.31 4.94
N GLN A 168 12.51 -6.41 4.05
CA GLN A 168 13.95 -6.48 4.26
C GLN A 168 14.65 -5.79 3.09
N MET A 169 15.01 -4.51 3.25
CA MET A 169 16.09 -3.90 2.47
C MET A 169 17.37 -3.90 3.31
N GLY A 170 18.21 -4.94 3.16
CA GLY A 170 19.61 -4.94 3.62
C GLY A 170 19.93 -4.18 4.92
N ASN A 171 21.10 -3.52 4.97
CA ASN A 171 21.65 -2.88 6.17
C ASN A 171 21.08 -1.46 6.47
N VAL A 172 19.82 -1.17 6.14
CA VAL A 172 19.20 0.16 6.35
C VAL A 172 18.29 0.16 7.57
N LYS A 173 18.50 1.09 8.53
CA LYS A 173 17.73 1.20 9.78
C LYS A 173 16.50 2.07 9.58
N ILE A 174 15.34 1.43 9.38
CA ILE A 174 14.02 2.08 9.36
C ILE A 174 13.45 2.07 10.78
N ILE A 175 13.25 3.25 11.37
CA ILE A 175 12.63 3.46 12.68
C ILE A 175 11.15 3.74 12.47
N ASN A 176 10.27 2.88 12.98
CA ASN A 176 8.84 3.17 13.06
C ASN A 176 8.54 3.89 14.40
N LEU A 177 7.62 4.85 14.40
CA LEU A 177 7.33 5.67 15.58
C LEU A 177 6.66 4.91 16.75
N ASN A 178 6.20 3.66 16.54
CA ASN A 178 5.49 2.85 17.55
C ASN A 178 5.99 1.38 17.61
N ASP A 179 7.14 1.13 18.24
CA ASP A 179 7.68 -0.18 18.68
C ASP A 179 8.73 -0.93 17.79
N VAL A 180 9.94 -0.97 18.38
CA VAL A 180 11.06 -1.95 18.33
C VAL A 180 11.92 -2.08 17.05
N THR A 181 13.25 -2.02 17.28
CA THR A 181 14.39 -1.91 16.35
C THR A 181 15.17 -3.22 16.12
N PHE A 182 16.00 -3.28 15.06
CA PHE A 182 17.12 -4.22 14.94
C PHE A 182 18.39 -3.52 14.36
N ASN A 183 19.57 -4.01 14.77
CA ASN A 183 20.92 -3.46 14.53
C ASN A 183 21.74 -4.33 13.56
N VAL A 184 22.58 -3.73 12.68
CA VAL A 184 23.70 -4.41 11.99
C VAL A 184 24.92 -3.45 11.89
N PRO A 185 26.17 -3.89 12.20
CA PRO A 185 27.35 -3.02 12.22
C PRO A 185 27.86 -2.64 10.82
N GLY A 186 28.21 -1.36 10.63
CA GLY A 186 29.05 -0.89 9.51
C GLY A 186 28.56 0.35 8.77
N TYR A 187 27.25 0.62 8.76
CA TYR A 187 26.65 1.82 8.14
C TYR A 187 25.37 2.18 8.91
N GLU A 188 25.36 3.30 9.64
CA GLU A 188 24.18 3.76 10.40
C GLU A 188 23.46 4.87 9.64
N ARG A 189 22.45 4.52 8.82
CA ARG A 189 21.48 5.48 8.29
C ARG A 189 20.16 5.33 9.01
N THR A 190 19.64 6.40 9.60
CA THR A 190 18.41 6.40 10.38
C THR A 190 17.29 7.08 9.60
N ILE A 191 16.34 6.27 9.13
CA ILE A 191 15.14 6.74 8.43
C ILE A 191 13.94 6.58 9.36
N VAL A 192 13.02 7.53 9.41
CA VAL A 192 11.77 7.37 10.18
C VAL A 192 10.58 7.11 9.26
N ASP A 193 9.84 6.02 9.50
CA ASP A 193 8.60 5.70 8.79
C ASP A 193 7.37 6.28 9.52
N GLY A 194 6.29 6.47 8.77
CA GLY A 194 5.00 6.87 9.29
C GLY A 194 4.81 8.38 9.40
N ILE A 195 5.61 9.17 8.68
CA ILE A 195 5.57 10.63 8.74
C ILE A 195 4.44 11.14 7.86
N VAL A 196 3.57 11.99 8.41
CA VAL A 196 2.37 12.44 7.71
C VAL A 196 2.44 13.93 7.37
N GLY A 197 3.08 14.71 8.24
CA GLY A 197 3.04 16.17 8.17
C GLY A 197 4.39 16.83 7.96
N GLU A 198 4.35 18.04 7.41
CA GLU A 198 5.52 18.90 7.20
C GLU A 198 6.26 19.22 8.52
N LYS A 199 5.54 19.41 9.62
CA LYS A 199 6.14 19.69 10.94
C LYS A 199 7.01 18.53 11.43
N GLU A 200 6.52 17.30 11.30
CA GLU A 200 7.26 16.09 11.69
C GLU A 200 8.48 15.90 10.79
N LEU A 201 8.31 16.07 9.48
CA LEU A 201 9.39 15.98 8.51
C LEU A 201 10.53 16.98 8.82
N ASN A 202 10.18 18.25 9.02
CA ASN A 202 11.15 19.29 9.36
C ASN A 202 11.83 19.04 10.71
N HIS A 203 11.10 18.51 11.70
CA HIS A 203 11.68 18.14 12.98
C HIS A 203 12.74 17.04 12.85
N LEU A 204 12.48 16.01 12.04
CA LEU A 204 13.45 14.95 11.76
C LEU A 204 14.67 15.47 11.00
N TYR A 205 14.45 16.29 9.98
CA TYR A 205 15.52 16.95 9.26
C TYR A 205 16.43 17.76 10.20
N ASN A 206 15.84 18.60 11.06
CA ASN A 206 16.57 19.43 12.01
C ASN A 206 17.29 18.63 13.10
N LYS A 207 16.82 17.42 13.42
CA LYS A 207 17.47 16.51 14.36
C LYS A 207 18.62 15.71 13.74
N GLY A 208 18.87 15.83 12.44
CA GLY A 208 19.97 15.15 11.76
C GLY A 208 19.71 13.66 11.49
N TYR A 209 18.43 13.27 11.36
CA TYR A 209 18.10 11.96 10.78
C TYR A 209 18.53 11.91 9.31
N ASP A 210 18.71 10.72 8.74
CA ASP A 210 19.14 10.57 7.35
C ASP A 210 17.98 10.62 6.35
N GLY A 211 16.76 10.33 6.81
CA GLY A 211 15.59 10.39 5.96
C GLY A 211 14.27 10.15 6.67
N ALA A 212 13.19 10.21 5.90
CA ALA A 212 11.84 9.92 6.36
C ALA A 212 11.00 9.27 5.26
N ILE A 213 10.08 8.40 5.64
CA ILE A 213 9.05 7.86 4.74
C ILE A 213 7.76 8.60 5.02
N LEU A 214 7.31 9.36 4.02
CA LEU A 214 6.03 10.02 4.03
C LEU A 214 4.94 9.02 3.67
N VAL A 215 3.89 9.02 4.48
CA VAL A 215 2.78 8.08 4.37
C VAL A 215 1.45 8.81 4.32
N GLU A 216 0.53 8.24 3.56
CA GLU A 216 -0.83 8.73 3.48
C GLU A 216 -1.62 8.42 4.76
N ARG A 217 -2.39 9.41 5.23
CA ARG A 217 -3.36 9.25 6.31
C ARG A 217 -4.63 10.02 5.97
N GLU A 218 -5.78 9.42 6.26
CA GLU A 218 -7.09 10.02 6.02
C GLU A 218 -7.20 11.40 6.69
N GLY A 219 -7.73 12.37 5.95
CA GLY A 219 -7.89 13.76 6.42
C GLY A 219 -6.60 14.57 6.48
N CYS A 220 -5.45 14.01 6.10
CA CYS A 220 -4.17 14.71 6.08
C CYS A 220 -3.77 15.19 4.67
N VAL A 221 -2.81 16.11 4.62
CA VAL A 221 -2.21 16.59 3.38
C VAL A 221 -1.50 15.42 2.68
N SER A 222 -1.55 15.40 1.35
CA SER A 222 -0.87 14.39 0.55
C SER A 222 0.66 14.41 0.81
N PRO A 223 1.31 13.24 1.02
CA PRO A 223 2.77 13.09 1.03
C PRO A 223 3.51 13.84 -0.09
N VAL A 224 2.93 13.87 -1.29
CA VAL A 224 3.52 14.54 -2.46
C VAL A 224 3.50 16.06 -2.31
N GLU A 225 2.45 16.61 -1.71
CA GLU A 225 2.38 18.04 -1.38
C GLU A 225 3.32 18.41 -0.23
N VAL A 226 3.52 17.50 0.74
CA VAL A 226 4.49 17.70 1.82
C VAL A 226 5.91 17.73 1.25
N LEU A 227 6.24 16.79 0.34
CA LEU A 227 7.53 16.76 -0.36
C LEU A 227 7.77 18.03 -1.17
N GLU A 228 6.79 18.52 -1.93
CA GLU A 228 6.95 19.74 -2.73
C GLU A 228 7.29 20.99 -1.89
N ARG A 229 6.80 21.05 -0.65
CA ARG A 229 7.05 22.18 0.27
C ARG A 229 8.35 22.04 1.04
N PHE A 230 8.94 20.85 1.08
CA PHE A 230 10.12 20.58 1.89
C PHE A 230 11.35 21.28 1.32
N GLN A 231 12.06 22.05 2.15
CA GLN A 231 13.25 22.82 1.78
C GLN A 231 14.52 22.29 2.45
N GLY A 232 14.69 20.97 2.48
CA GLY A 232 15.87 20.31 3.05
C GLY A 232 17.02 20.10 2.06
N ASP A 233 18.19 19.79 2.60
CA ASP A 233 19.35 19.36 1.81
C ASP A 233 19.11 17.97 1.16
N PRO A 234 19.58 17.74 -0.08
CA PRO A 234 19.46 16.44 -0.78
C PRO A 234 20.04 15.23 -0.03
N LYS A 235 20.89 15.43 0.98
CA LYS A 235 21.38 14.34 1.86
C LYS A 235 20.28 13.72 2.71
N PHE A 236 19.22 14.47 3.00
CA PHE A 236 18.04 13.96 3.71
C PHE A 236 17.07 13.30 2.73
N ALA A 237 16.99 11.96 2.75
CA ALA A 237 16.18 11.22 1.79
C ALA A 237 14.70 11.20 2.21
N VAL A 238 13.82 11.79 1.40
CA VAL A 238 12.36 11.79 1.61
C VAL A 238 11.72 10.75 0.71
N PHE A 239 11.25 9.65 1.28
CA PHE A 239 10.61 8.57 0.55
C PHE A 239 9.10 8.81 0.43
N ILE A 240 8.54 8.62 -0.77
CA ILE A 240 7.10 8.62 -1.01
C ILE A 240 6.64 7.18 -1.24
N ARG A 241 5.84 6.65 -0.31
CA ARG A 241 5.36 5.26 -0.38
C ARG A 241 4.07 5.09 -1.19
N ASP A 242 3.18 6.06 -1.08
CA ASP A 242 1.80 5.89 -1.48
C ASP A 242 1.50 6.51 -2.86
N GLY A 243 0.54 5.92 -3.58
CA GLY A 243 0.03 6.44 -4.85
C GLY A 243 0.88 6.16 -6.10
N ILE A 244 1.97 5.38 -6.01
CA ILE A 244 2.78 5.01 -7.19
C ILE A 244 2.14 3.82 -7.91
N THR A 245 1.60 4.04 -9.10
CA THR A 245 1.09 2.96 -9.97
C THR A 245 1.65 3.00 -11.39
N ARG A 246 2.25 4.12 -11.79
CA ARG A 246 2.80 4.35 -13.13
C ARG A 246 4.23 4.84 -13.10
N GLY A 247 4.97 4.60 -14.18
CA GLY A 247 6.31 5.18 -14.37
C GLY A 247 6.31 6.71 -14.32
N SER A 248 5.22 7.36 -14.75
CA SER A 248 5.05 8.81 -14.62
C SER A 248 5.01 9.29 -13.16
N ASP A 249 4.46 8.48 -12.24
CA ASP A 249 4.42 8.82 -10.83
C ASP A 249 5.84 8.83 -10.24
N VAL A 250 6.63 7.81 -10.58
CA VAL A 250 8.04 7.68 -10.20
C VAL A 250 8.84 8.89 -10.70
N VAL A 251 8.74 9.24 -11.99
CA VAL A 251 9.47 10.38 -12.57
C VAL A 251 9.06 11.71 -11.92
N LYS A 252 7.78 11.89 -11.56
CA LYS A 252 7.31 13.09 -10.83
C LYS A 252 7.93 13.17 -9.44
N ILE A 253 7.92 12.07 -8.68
CA ILE A 253 8.49 12.03 -7.32
C ILE A 253 9.99 12.33 -7.38
N LEU A 254 10.72 11.69 -8.30
CA LEU A 254 12.14 11.96 -8.52
C LEU A 254 12.41 13.42 -8.90
N SER A 255 11.58 13.98 -9.79
CA SER A 255 11.69 15.38 -10.20
C SER A 255 11.40 16.37 -9.06
N LEU A 256 10.62 15.97 -8.06
CA LEU A 256 10.42 16.74 -6.82
C LEU A 256 11.57 16.57 -5.81
N GLY A 257 12.55 15.72 -6.09
CA GLY A 257 13.65 15.40 -5.18
C GLY A 257 13.34 14.31 -4.15
N GLY A 258 12.20 13.61 -4.30
CA GLY A 258 11.83 12.49 -3.45
C GLY A 258 12.35 11.15 -3.96
N VAL A 259 12.31 10.14 -3.08
CA VAL A 259 12.64 8.76 -3.40
C VAL A 259 11.35 7.93 -3.56
N PRO A 260 11.05 7.38 -4.74
CA PRO A 260 9.87 6.53 -4.94
C PRO A 260 10.03 5.20 -4.20
N LEU A 261 9.18 4.94 -3.22
CA LEU A 261 9.14 3.67 -2.48
C LEU A 261 7.91 2.87 -2.89
N VAL A 262 8.09 1.89 -3.76
CA VAL A 262 7.01 1.07 -4.32
C VAL A 262 6.73 -0.11 -3.40
N ASP A 263 5.57 -0.10 -2.76
CA ASP A 263 5.11 -1.17 -1.87
C ASP A 263 3.81 -1.78 -2.42
N GLU A 264 2.73 -1.02 -2.29
CA GLU A 264 1.37 -1.50 -2.45
C GLU A 264 1.11 -2.10 -3.84
N SER A 265 1.59 -1.43 -4.88
CA SER A 265 1.38 -1.80 -6.28
C SER A 265 2.14 -3.06 -6.67
N LEU A 266 3.28 -3.34 -6.02
CA LEU A 266 4.01 -4.60 -6.21
C LEU A 266 3.47 -5.72 -5.31
N ARG A 267 2.90 -5.42 -4.14
CA ARG A 267 2.22 -6.45 -3.32
C ARG A 267 1.11 -7.16 -4.10
N ALA A 268 0.38 -6.41 -4.95
CA ALA A 268 -0.66 -6.98 -5.80
C ALA A 268 -0.13 -8.03 -6.80
N THR A 269 1.15 -7.98 -7.17
CA THR A 269 1.72 -8.97 -8.10
C THR A 269 1.88 -10.34 -7.47
N ALA A 270 1.90 -10.43 -6.12
CA ALA A 270 2.03 -11.69 -5.39
C ALA A 270 0.89 -12.68 -5.71
N ILE A 271 -0.24 -12.21 -6.27
CA ILE A 271 -1.30 -13.07 -6.77
C ILE A 271 -0.86 -13.99 -7.92
N TYR A 272 0.24 -13.66 -8.60
CA TYR A 272 0.91 -14.47 -9.63
C TYR A 272 2.26 -15.03 -9.16
N GLY A 273 2.60 -14.89 -7.88
CA GLY A 273 3.89 -15.35 -7.34
C GLY A 273 5.09 -14.55 -7.87
N GLU A 274 6.23 -15.22 -7.97
CA GLU A 274 7.52 -14.62 -8.34
C GLU A 274 7.52 -14.05 -9.77
N GLU A 275 6.96 -14.78 -10.74
CA GLU A 275 6.85 -14.31 -12.13
C GLU A 275 6.04 -13.02 -12.23
N GLY A 276 4.96 -12.91 -11.43
CA GLY A 276 4.19 -11.68 -11.32
C GLY A 276 5.01 -10.52 -10.80
N PHE A 277 5.81 -10.74 -9.77
CA PHE A 277 6.68 -9.72 -9.18
C PHE A 277 7.75 -9.23 -10.16
N GLN A 278 8.44 -10.15 -10.85
CA GLN A 278 9.39 -9.80 -11.90
C GLN A 278 8.73 -9.03 -13.04
N LYS A 279 7.52 -9.45 -13.46
CA LYS A 279 6.72 -8.75 -14.48
C LYS A 279 6.34 -7.33 -14.01
N GLY A 280 5.92 -7.16 -12.76
CA GLY A 280 5.58 -5.86 -12.19
C GLY A 280 6.76 -4.88 -12.17
N ILE A 281 7.94 -5.35 -11.72
CA ILE A 281 9.17 -4.55 -11.77
C ILE A 281 9.51 -4.17 -13.21
N SER A 282 9.46 -5.13 -14.14
CA SER A 282 9.75 -4.91 -15.55
C SER A 282 8.81 -3.89 -16.20
N ILE A 283 7.49 -3.99 -15.93
CA ILE A 283 6.49 -3.02 -16.39
C ILE A 283 6.85 -1.62 -15.88
N LEU A 284 7.02 -1.46 -14.56
CA LEU A 284 7.26 -0.15 -13.98
C LEU A 284 8.57 0.46 -14.48
N HIS A 285 9.64 -0.34 -14.54
CA HIS A 285 10.92 0.07 -15.09
C HIS A 285 10.78 0.57 -16.55
N LYS A 286 10.06 -0.16 -17.40
CA LYS A 286 9.86 0.23 -18.80
C LYS A 286 8.98 1.47 -18.94
N GLU A 287 7.97 1.62 -18.10
CA GLU A 287 7.16 2.84 -18.06
C GLU A 287 8.01 4.05 -17.64
N VAL A 288 8.94 3.89 -16.68
CA VAL A 288 9.87 4.96 -16.29
C VAL A 288 10.81 5.31 -17.44
N GLU A 289 11.43 4.33 -18.09
CA GLU A 289 12.28 4.56 -19.26
C GLU A 289 11.54 5.35 -20.35
N THR A 290 10.32 4.91 -20.67
CA THR A 290 9.48 5.56 -21.68
C THR A 290 9.14 6.99 -21.27
N THR A 291 8.76 7.19 -20.00
CA THR A 291 8.45 8.53 -19.48
C THR A 291 9.68 9.44 -19.56
N MET A 292 10.85 8.98 -19.11
CA MET A 292 12.11 9.73 -19.17
C MET A 292 12.43 10.20 -20.59
N LYS A 293 12.30 9.29 -21.58
CA LYS A 293 12.47 9.63 -23.00
C LYS A 293 11.47 10.70 -23.45
N LEU A 294 10.19 10.54 -23.13
CA LEU A 294 9.14 11.49 -23.52
C LEU A 294 9.28 12.88 -22.87
N VAL A 295 9.79 12.95 -21.63
CA VAL A 295 10.03 14.24 -20.96
C VAL A 295 11.34 14.88 -21.38
N GLY A 296 12.17 14.20 -22.17
CA GLY A 296 13.47 14.70 -22.61
C GLY A 296 14.54 14.64 -21.52
N ALA A 297 14.48 13.62 -20.64
CA ALA A 297 15.45 13.39 -19.58
C ALA A 297 16.37 12.19 -19.89
N ARG A 298 17.68 12.39 -19.79
CA ARG A 298 18.74 11.41 -20.12
C ARG A 298 19.26 10.64 -18.91
N SER A 299 19.03 11.14 -17.70
CA SER A 299 19.41 10.44 -16.47
C SER A 299 18.47 10.79 -15.33
N VAL A 300 18.18 9.83 -14.45
CA VAL A 300 17.44 10.10 -13.20
C VAL A 300 18.09 11.22 -12.39
N ASN A 301 19.42 11.33 -12.40
CA ASN A 301 20.14 12.34 -11.65
C ASN A 301 19.97 13.78 -12.18
N GLU A 302 19.43 13.95 -13.39
CA GLU A 302 19.17 15.30 -13.94
C GLU A 302 17.73 15.77 -13.67
N LEU A 303 16.85 14.88 -13.20
CA LEU A 303 15.48 15.23 -12.85
C LEU A 303 15.46 16.25 -11.71
N ASN A 304 14.62 17.26 -11.88
CA ASN A 304 14.44 18.35 -10.93
C ASN A 304 13.09 19.06 -11.22
N PRO A 305 12.65 20.00 -10.37
CA PRO A 305 11.32 20.58 -10.50
C PRO A 305 11.05 21.33 -11.81
N THR A 306 12.09 21.70 -12.58
CA THR A 306 11.89 22.36 -13.90
C THR A 306 11.25 21.46 -14.95
N PHE A 307 11.28 20.13 -14.76
CA PHE A 307 10.56 19.16 -15.59
C PHE A 307 9.06 19.11 -15.27
N LEU A 308 8.59 19.85 -14.26
CA LEU A 308 7.21 19.80 -13.77
C LEU A 308 6.49 21.14 -13.91
N GLU A 309 5.18 21.05 -14.06
CA GLU A 309 4.22 22.13 -13.87
C GLU A 309 3.44 21.85 -12.58
N LEU A 310 3.62 22.73 -11.59
CA LEU A 310 3.14 22.55 -10.21
C LEU A 310 1.99 23.49 -9.83
N SER A 311 1.61 24.44 -10.71
CA SER A 311 0.56 25.44 -10.41
C SER A 311 -0.77 24.82 -9.98
N SER A 312 -1.10 23.63 -10.50
CA SER A 312 -2.34 22.92 -10.20
C SER A 312 -2.24 22.02 -8.96
N LEU A 313 -1.05 21.80 -8.40
CA LEU A 313 -0.88 20.88 -7.27
C LEU A 313 -1.73 21.28 -6.06
N LYS A 314 -1.85 22.60 -5.80
CA LYS A 314 -2.63 23.18 -4.70
C LYS A 314 -4.13 23.30 -4.98
N ALA A 315 -4.58 22.94 -6.19
CA ALA A 315 -5.98 23.02 -6.59
C ALA A 315 -6.78 21.79 -6.10
N SER A 316 -6.77 21.55 -4.78
CA SER A 316 -7.63 20.55 -4.14
C SER A 316 -9.01 21.18 -3.86
N PHE A 317 -9.97 20.89 -4.72
CA PHE A 317 -11.34 21.40 -4.56
C PHE A 317 -12.18 20.43 -3.73
N ASN A 318 -12.84 20.93 -2.69
CA ASN A 318 -14.01 20.28 -2.12
C ASN A 318 -15.23 20.71 -2.93
N ILE A 319 -15.73 19.81 -3.79
CA ILE A 319 -16.96 20.06 -4.55
C ILE A 319 -18.15 19.80 -3.61
N ASP A 320 -19.01 20.80 -3.44
CA ASP A 320 -20.28 20.64 -2.73
C ASP A 320 -21.30 19.87 -3.60
N TYR A 321 -21.24 18.55 -3.52
CA TYR A 321 -22.12 17.64 -4.26
C TYR A 321 -23.61 17.82 -3.94
N LYS A 322 -23.99 18.41 -2.80
CA LYS A 322 -25.40 18.54 -2.44
C LYS A 322 -26.13 19.51 -3.36
N ARG A 323 -25.48 20.61 -3.76
CA ARG A 323 -26.05 21.62 -4.66
C ARG A 323 -26.29 21.09 -6.09
N PHE A 324 -25.42 20.22 -6.58
CA PHE A 324 -25.48 19.71 -7.96
C PHE A 324 -26.55 18.64 -8.19
N LYS A 325 -27.03 17.96 -7.14
CA LYS A 325 -27.96 16.84 -7.28
C LYS A 325 -29.33 17.28 -7.79
N GLU A 326 -29.87 18.37 -7.26
CA GLU A 326 -31.21 18.86 -7.62
C GLU A 326 -31.26 19.44 -9.04
N GLU A 327 -30.18 20.07 -9.49
CA GLU A 327 -30.05 20.61 -10.85
C GLU A 327 -29.82 19.51 -11.90
N ASN A 328 -29.03 18.48 -11.57
CA ASN A 328 -28.78 17.35 -12.47
C ASN A 328 -30.02 16.47 -12.71
N GLU A 329 -30.93 16.36 -11.74
CA GLU A 329 -32.16 15.57 -11.92
C GLU A 329 -33.09 16.15 -13.01
N ARG A 330 -32.95 17.46 -13.33
CA ARG A 330 -33.72 18.13 -14.40
C ARG A 330 -32.97 18.23 -15.72
N TYR A 331 -31.68 17.95 -15.72
CA TYR A 331 -30.83 18.03 -16.91
C TYR A 331 -31.13 16.85 -17.85
N THR A 332 -31.39 17.16 -19.12
CA THR A 332 -31.43 16.15 -20.18
C THR A 332 -30.11 16.20 -20.95
N PRO A 333 -29.27 15.14 -20.88
CA PRO A 333 -28.02 15.10 -21.62
C PRO A 333 -28.23 15.15 -23.13
N LEU A 334 -27.26 15.74 -23.83
CA LEU A 334 -27.18 15.60 -25.28
C LEU A 334 -27.12 14.11 -25.64
N LYS A 335 -28.00 13.67 -26.54
CA LYS A 335 -27.98 12.31 -27.09
C LYS A 335 -27.18 12.29 -28.38
N PHE A 336 -26.38 11.26 -28.57
CA PHE A 336 -25.78 10.99 -29.88
C PHE A 336 -26.89 10.69 -30.90
N PRO A 337 -26.66 10.95 -32.20
CA PRO A 337 -27.63 10.62 -33.23
C PRO A 337 -27.91 9.11 -33.25
N ASP A 338 -29.19 8.75 -33.38
CA ASP A 338 -29.57 7.36 -33.60
C ASP A 338 -29.21 6.93 -35.04
N PHE A 339 -28.86 5.65 -35.21
CA PHE A 339 -28.72 5.08 -36.54
C PHE A 339 -30.07 5.09 -37.26
N LYS A 340 -30.06 5.46 -38.54
CA LYS A 340 -31.20 5.18 -39.41
C LYS A 340 -31.22 3.68 -39.68
N VAL A 341 -32.21 2.99 -39.12
CA VAL A 341 -32.49 1.58 -39.42
C VAL A 341 -33.12 1.47 -40.80
#